data_AF-A0A6A6DVU9-F1
#
_entry.id   AF-A0A6A6DVU9-F1
#
_cell.length_a   1.000
_cell.length_b   1.000
_cell.length_c   1.000
_cell.angle_alpha   90.00
_cell.angle_beta   90.00
_cell.angle_gamma   90.00
#
_symmetry.space_group_name_H-M   'P 1'
#
loop_
_entity.id
_entity.type
_entity.pdbx_description
1 polymer ?
#
loop_
_entity_poly.entity_id
_entity_poly.type
_entity_poly.pdbx_seq_one_letter_code
_entity_poly.pdbx_strand_id
1 'polypeptide(L)'
;MDLDARGRLDALLYYAKVFLLDMAFYTWEPVPKTQVLEVQKDLNIMDNSWIGQFSSERPACRPDNRTCDSPAWKSILNHIETTFAEYRGGQEGTAM
;
A
#
# COMPACT_ATOMS: atom_id res chain seq x y z
N MET A 1 1.37 -15.83 -20.18
CA MET A 1 0.52 -16.85 -19.54
C MET A 1 -0.80 -16.17 -19.24
N ASP A 2 -1.91 -16.70 -19.72
CA ASP A 2 -3.22 -16.06 -19.52
C ASP A 2 -3.57 -16.22 -18.04
N LEU A 3 -3.49 -15.13 -17.26
CA LEU A 3 -3.86 -15.18 -15.85
C LEU A 3 -5.35 -15.51 -15.78
N ASP A 4 -5.70 -16.51 -14.99
CA ASP A 4 -7.10 -16.80 -14.70
C ASP A 4 -7.75 -15.59 -13.99
N ALA A 5 -9.09 -15.61 -13.86
CA ALA A 5 -9.81 -14.50 -13.26
C ALA A 5 -9.28 -14.14 -11.86
N ARG A 6 -8.79 -15.14 -11.11
CA ARG A 6 -8.20 -14.96 -9.79
C ARG A 6 -6.87 -14.23 -9.86
N GLY A 7 -5.95 -14.65 -10.73
CA GLY A 7 -4.66 -13.98 -10.93
C GLY A 7 -4.82 -12.54 -11.43
N ARG A 8 -5.83 -12.27 -12.26
CA ARG A 8 -6.17 -10.90 -12.69
C ARG A 8 -6.69 -10.04 -11.54
N LEU A 9 -7.54 -10.59 -10.68
CA LEU A 9 -8.04 -9.90 -9.48
C LEU A 9 -6.92 -9.62 -8.47
N ASP A 10 -6.05 -10.59 -8.23
CA ASP A 10 -4.89 -10.42 -7.33
C ASP A 10 -3.96 -9.31 -7.84
N ALA A 11 -3.70 -9.26 -9.15
CA ALA A 11 -2.93 -8.20 -9.78
C ALA A 11 -3.61 -6.82 -9.66
N LEU A 12 -4.92 -6.72 -9.88
CA LEU A 12 -5.68 -5.47 -9.73
C LEU A 12 -5.66 -4.96 -8.28
N LEU A 13 -5.96 -5.85 -7.31
CA LEU A 13 -5.90 -5.54 -5.89
C LEU A 13 -4.50 -5.05 -5.49
N TYR A 14 -3.49 -5.64 -6.09
CA TYR A 14 -2.11 -5.27 -5.87
C TYR A 14 -1.79 -3.86 -6.40
N TYR A 15 -2.05 -3.57 -7.69
CA TYR A 15 -1.81 -2.23 -8.24
C TYR A 15 -2.61 -1.15 -7.53
N ALA A 16 -3.84 -1.46 -7.11
CA ALA A 16 -4.66 -0.54 -6.32
C ALA A 16 -3.99 -0.19 -4.98
N LYS A 17 -3.42 -1.17 -4.25
CA LYS A 17 -2.72 -0.91 -2.98
C LYS A 17 -1.48 -0.02 -3.16
N VAL A 18 -0.72 -0.24 -4.23
CA VAL A 18 0.48 0.55 -4.56
C VAL A 18 0.09 1.99 -4.90
N PHE A 19 -0.92 2.14 -5.75
CA PHE A 19 -1.45 3.44 -6.14
C PHE A 19 -1.98 4.22 -4.94
N LEU A 20 -2.77 3.57 -4.07
CA LEU A 20 -3.29 4.20 -2.85
C LEU A 20 -2.16 4.64 -1.91
N LEU A 21 -1.10 3.85 -1.78
CA LEU A 21 0.05 4.21 -0.96
C LEU A 21 0.82 5.42 -1.53
N ASP A 22 1.06 5.46 -2.83
CA ASP A 22 1.71 6.58 -3.51
C ASP A 22 0.88 7.87 -3.38
N MET A 23 -0.43 7.76 -3.63
CA MET A 23 -1.39 8.85 -3.43
C MET A 23 -1.45 9.32 -1.97
N ALA A 24 -1.33 8.41 -1.00
CA ALA A 24 -1.27 8.76 0.41
C ALA A 24 -0.07 9.67 0.68
N PHE A 25 1.14 9.28 0.25
CA PHE A 25 2.33 10.10 0.41
C PHE A 25 2.22 11.45 -0.27
N TYR A 26 1.60 11.51 -1.46
CA TYR A 26 1.38 12.77 -2.18
C TYR A 26 0.42 13.72 -1.45
N THR A 27 -0.57 13.19 -0.74
CA THR A 27 -1.67 13.98 -0.14
C THR A 27 -1.55 14.19 1.37
N TRP A 28 -0.58 13.56 2.03
CA TRP A 28 -0.42 13.56 3.49
C TRP A 28 0.05 14.90 4.08
N GLU A 29 0.41 15.89 3.24
CA GLU A 29 0.83 17.20 3.70
C GLU A 29 -0.31 17.98 4.41
N PRO A 30 -0.02 18.82 5.42
CA PRO A 30 1.31 19.21 5.89
C PRO A 30 1.82 18.36 7.05
N VAL A 31 2.78 17.46 6.78
CA VAL A 31 3.55 16.73 7.81
C VAL A 31 5.04 17.04 7.70
N PRO A 32 5.81 16.95 8.81
CA PRO A 32 7.25 17.12 8.76
C PRO A 32 7.90 16.11 7.80
N LYS A 33 8.81 16.58 6.93
CA LYS A 33 9.57 15.71 6.01
C LYS A 33 10.28 14.55 6.71
N THR A 34 10.66 14.74 7.97
CA THR A 34 11.27 13.68 8.80
C THR A 34 10.34 12.50 9.04
N GLN A 35 9.03 12.73 9.20
CA GLN A 35 8.03 11.66 9.34
C GLN A 35 7.84 10.90 8.03
N VAL A 36 7.81 11.62 6.91
CA VAL A 36 7.75 11.00 5.57
C VAL A 36 8.95 10.10 5.32
N LEU A 37 10.16 10.60 5.61
CA LEU A 37 11.40 9.84 5.44
C LEU A 37 11.48 8.61 6.35
N GLU A 38 10.94 8.69 7.57
CA GLU A 38 10.87 7.56 8.49
C GLU A 38 10.06 6.40 7.89
N VAL A 39 8.82 6.69 7.47
CA VAL A 39 7.94 5.68 6.86
C VAL A 39 8.52 5.16 5.55
N GLN A 40 9.05 6.03 4.69
CA GLN A 40 9.68 5.62 3.43
C GLN A 40 10.89 4.72 3.66
N LYS A 41 11.74 5.02 4.66
CA LYS A 41 12.89 4.19 4.99
C LYS A 41 12.45 2.79 5.42
N ASP A 42 11.44 2.71 6.28
CA ASP A 42 10.91 1.42 6.71
C ASP A 42 10.28 0.63 5.55
N LEU A 43 9.54 1.29 4.66
CA LEU A 43 9.00 0.66 3.46
C LEU A 43 10.09 0.21 2.50
N ASN A 44 11.15 0.98 2.31
CA ASN A 44 12.27 0.65 1.39
C ASN A 44 13.16 -0.49 1.90
N ILE A 45 13.14 -0.78 3.20
CA ILE A 45 13.79 -1.97 3.77
C ILE A 45 13.04 -3.25 3.37
N MET A 46 11.73 -3.15 3.10
CA MET A 46 11.00 -4.27 2.52
C MET A 46 11.43 -4.45 1.07
N ASP A 47 11.65 -5.70 0.67
CA ASP A 47 11.75 -6.03 -0.73
C ASP A 47 10.39 -5.79 -1.40
N ASN A 48 10.27 -4.62 -2.00
CA ASN A 48 9.15 -4.20 -2.81
C ASN A 48 9.49 -4.30 -4.30
N SER A 49 10.54 -5.02 -4.72
CA SER A 49 10.92 -5.12 -6.13
C SER A 49 9.91 -5.93 -6.95
N TRP A 50 9.23 -6.88 -6.31
CA TRP A 50 8.07 -7.56 -6.88
C TRP A 50 6.94 -6.58 -7.21
N ILE A 51 6.94 -5.42 -6.51
CA ILE A 51 6.39 -4.08 -6.86
C ILE A 51 5.82 -3.92 -8.29
N GLY A 52 6.75 -4.01 -9.23
CA GLY A 52 6.59 -3.53 -10.60
C GLY A 52 6.54 -4.61 -11.66
N GLN A 53 6.59 -5.89 -11.29
CA GLN A 53 6.69 -6.98 -12.25
C GLN A 53 5.39 -7.80 -12.28
N PHE A 54 4.68 -7.77 -13.41
CA PHE A 54 3.42 -8.49 -13.65
C PHE A 54 3.48 -10.00 -13.39
N SER A 55 4.68 -10.59 -13.33
CA SER A 55 4.90 -12.03 -13.17
C SER A 55 5.79 -12.40 -11.99
N SER A 56 6.22 -11.44 -11.16
CA SER A 56 7.03 -11.78 -9.99
C SER A 56 6.13 -12.27 -8.87
N GLU A 57 6.43 -13.46 -8.36
CA GLU A 57 5.80 -13.92 -7.13
C GLU A 57 6.22 -13.02 -5.96
N ARG A 58 5.26 -12.68 -5.10
CA ARG A 58 5.55 -12.02 -3.83
C ARG A 58 6.53 -12.90 -3.06
N PRO A 59 7.71 -12.38 -2.65
CA PRO A 59 8.65 -13.13 -1.84
C PRO A 59 7.95 -13.68 -0.60
N ALA A 60 8.31 -14.90 -0.19
CA ALA A 60 7.80 -15.49 1.04
C ALA A 60 7.96 -14.48 2.20
N CYS A 61 6.87 -14.16 2.88
CA CYS A 61 6.88 -13.21 3.99
C CYS A 61 7.90 -13.68 5.03
N ARG A 62 9.05 -12.99 5.08
CA ARG A 62 9.96 -13.13 6.21
C ARG A 62 9.27 -12.53 7.44
N PRO A 63 9.50 -13.09 8.63
CA PRO A 63 9.00 -12.49 9.86
C PRO A 63 9.55 -11.05 9.95
N ASP A 64 8.64 -10.09 9.90
CA ASP A 64 8.95 -8.68 10.12
C ASP A 64 8.76 -8.39 11.60
N ASN A 65 9.87 -8.12 12.30
CA ASN A 65 9.87 -7.84 13.73
C ASN A 65 9.58 -6.37 14.04
N ARG A 66 9.30 -5.54 13.03
CA ARG A 66 8.95 -4.13 13.22
C ARG A 66 7.49 -4.03 13.57
N THR A 67 7.19 -3.23 14.59
CA THR A 67 5.81 -3.02 15.02
C THR A 67 5.14 -1.84 14.34
N CYS A 68 5.87 -1.04 13.54
CA CYS A 68 5.36 0.15 12.84
C CYS A 68 4.47 1.04 13.73
N ASP A 69 4.83 1.18 15.01
CA ASP A 69 4.00 1.85 16.02
C ASP A 69 4.30 3.35 16.18
N SER A 70 5.21 3.88 15.37
CA SER A 70 5.68 5.25 15.52
C SER A 70 4.56 6.27 15.27
N PRO A 71 4.69 7.50 15.79
CA PRO A 71 3.73 8.57 15.50
C PRO A 71 3.57 8.84 13.99
N ALA A 72 4.66 8.70 13.22
CA ALA A 72 4.63 8.87 11.76
C ALA A 72 3.76 7.79 11.11
N TRP A 73 3.95 6.52 11.51
CA TRP A 73 3.14 5.40 11.04
C TRP A 73 1.65 5.54 11.38
N LYS A 74 1.33 5.92 12.62
CA LYS A 74 -0.06 6.16 13.03
C LYS A 74 -0.70 7.31 12.23
N SER A 75 0.07 8.35 11.95
CA SER A 75 -0.39 9.51 11.19
C SER A 75 -0.70 9.16 9.73
N ILE A 76 0.19 8.44 9.02
CA ILE A 76 -0.09 8.03 7.63
C ILE A 76 -1.22 7.01 7.54
N LEU A 77 -1.33 6.08 8.51
CA LEU A 77 -2.45 5.14 8.55
C LEU A 77 -3.78 5.88 8.72
N ASN A 78 -3.86 6.82 9.65
CA ASN A 78 -5.06 7.63 9.83
C ASN A 78 -5.38 8.45 8.55
N HIS A 79 -4.36 9.02 7.89
CA HIS A 79 -4.53 9.74 6.63
C HIS A 79 -5.09 8.86 5.50
N ILE A 80 -4.59 7.63 5.37
CA ILE A 80 -5.10 6.64 4.41
C ILE A 80 -6.57 6.31 4.72
N GLU A 81 -6.88 6.09 6.00
CA GLU A 81 -8.23 5.74 6.42
C GLU A 81 -9.25 6.85 6.14
N THR A 82 -8.88 8.11 6.37
CA THR A 82 -9.77 9.25 6.13
C THR A 82 -9.87 9.61 4.66
N THR A 83 -8.73 9.66 3.95
CA THR A 83 -8.67 10.13 2.55
C THR A 83 -9.29 9.14 1.59
N PHE A 84 -9.14 7.83 1.86
CA PHE A 84 -9.62 6.79 0.94
C PHE A 84 -10.87 6.07 1.42
N ALA A 85 -11.56 6.60 2.44
CA ALA A 85 -12.80 6.02 2.96
C ALA A 85 -13.86 5.78 1.86
N GLU A 86 -13.97 6.73 0.92
CA GLU A 86 -14.95 6.70 -0.18
C GLU A 86 -14.60 5.70 -1.29
N TYR A 87 -13.33 5.29 -1.42
CA TYR A 87 -12.87 4.31 -2.42
C TYR A 87 -12.87 2.87 -1.89
N ARG A 88 -13.38 2.64 -0.68
CA ARG A 88 -13.54 1.28 -0.14
C ARG A 88 -14.69 0.59 -0.88
N GLY A 89 -14.43 -0.61 -1.39
CA GLY A 89 -15.44 -1.45 -2.04
C GLY A 89 -16.63 -1.75 -1.10
N GLY A 90 -17.74 -2.23 -1.67
CA GLY A 90 -18.99 -2.43 -0.94
C GLY A 90 -19.96 -1.26 -1.05
N GLN A 91 -19.68 -0.30 -1.94
CA GLN A 91 -20.62 0.73 -2.37
C GLN A 91 -21.34 0.32 -3.66
N GLU A 92 -22.49 0.95 -3.93
CA GLU A 92 -23.27 0.75 -5.14
C GLU A 92 -22.41 1.00 -6.39
N GLY A 93 -22.36 0.04 -7.32
CA GLY A 93 -21.52 0.10 -8.52
C GLY A 93 -20.11 -0.50 -8.39
N THR A 94 -19.72 -0.98 -7.20
CA THR A 94 -18.49 -1.78 -7.04
C THR A 94 -18.77 -3.27 -7.23
N ALA A 95 -17.86 -3.99 -7.89
CA ALA A 95 -17.96 -5.45 -8.01
C ALA A 95 -17.83 -6.10 -6.62
N MET A 96 -18.77 -7.00 -6.28
CA MET A 96 -18.77 -7.80 -5.04
C MET A 96 -18.13 -9.17 -5.23
#